data_AF-A0A961EQY6-F1
#
_entry.id   AF-A0A961EQY6-F1
#
_cell.length_a   1.000
_cell.length_b   1.000
_cell.length_c   1.000
_cell.angle_alpha   90.00
_cell.angle_beta   90.00
_cell.angle_gamma   90.00
#
_symmetry.space_group_name_H-M   'P 1'
#
loop_
_entity.id
_entity.type
_entity.pdbx_description
1 polymer ?
#
loop_
_entity_poly.entity_id
_entity_poly.type
_entity_poly.pdbx_seq_one_letter_code
_entity_poly.pdbx_strand_id
1 'polypeptide(L)'
;LGDLLVYDADGERTELVRPHLNTLASDPVLFVRSSAAHTLAAALRHARPDAVSAFKKLIDTDDRILAAGMVQRLMLYIGNVDPDVITPVIQRMLESSDGEAREAGGVLAAFAGLEWGRPDLLTKALEGDAMTRKGVAEVCANRVDRTSNESLASGTLTTLMTDQEDDVLKAVAKVAPHLRNHQLRPFAELLAALIDSPAYDHATPQLLLTLHHAPDKVDDLVLKASQRFISVFGSEAGDIRTGAAGDAHYISELVVRGLAQSRNRSHRAALLDVLDNLLELGVYGVDEAIAEAERL
;
A
#
# COMPACT_ATOMS: atom_id res chain seq x y z
N LEU A 1 2.29 -27.37 -13.23
CA LEU A 1 2.65 -28.34 -12.18
C LEU A 1 2.15 -27.88 -10.80
N GLY A 2 2.55 -26.70 -10.33
CA GLY A 2 2.04 -26.14 -9.07
C GLY A 2 0.52 -26.19 -8.92
N ASP A 3 -0.25 -25.81 -9.94
CA ASP A 3 -1.73 -25.84 -9.88
C ASP A 3 -2.29 -27.26 -9.67
N LEU A 4 -1.63 -28.30 -10.19
CA LEU A 4 -2.05 -29.69 -9.96
C LEU A 4 -1.83 -30.11 -8.50
N LEU A 5 -0.79 -29.56 -7.86
CA LEU A 5 -0.43 -29.81 -6.46
C LEU A 5 -1.27 -29.00 -5.48
N VAL A 6 -1.77 -27.82 -5.86
CA VAL A 6 -2.66 -27.00 -5.01
C VAL A 6 -3.92 -27.78 -4.62
N TYR A 7 -4.45 -28.59 -5.54
CA TYR A 7 -5.62 -29.45 -5.33
C TYR A 7 -5.25 -30.87 -4.87
N ASP A 8 -4.03 -31.09 -4.40
CA ASP A 8 -3.58 -32.36 -3.85
C ASP A 8 -4.12 -32.51 -2.42
N ALA A 9 -5.15 -33.35 -2.26
CA ALA A 9 -5.86 -33.49 -0.99
C ALA A 9 -5.11 -34.41 -0.02
N ASP A 10 -4.54 -35.50 -0.53
CA ASP A 10 -3.95 -36.61 0.22
C ASP A 10 -2.42 -36.67 0.11
N GLY A 11 -1.82 -35.91 -0.81
CA GLY A 11 -0.36 -35.83 -0.96
C GLY A 11 0.20 -36.76 -2.03
N GLU A 12 -0.62 -37.60 -2.67
CA GLU A 12 -0.16 -38.56 -3.67
C GLU A 12 0.52 -37.87 -4.86
N ARG A 13 0.01 -36.70 -5.27
CA ARG A 13 0.61 -35.94 -6.38
C ARG A 13 1.93 -35.30 -5.96
N THR A 14 2.03 -34.83 -4.72
CA THR A 14 3.23 -34.24 -4.18
C THR A 14 4.35 -35.28 -4.07
N GLU A 15 4.03 -36.52 -3.69
CA GLU A 15 5.01 -37.62 -3.67
C GLU A 15 5.65 -37.87 -5.03
N LEU A 16 4.90 -37.79 -6.13
CA LEU A 16 5.43 -37.96 -7.48
C LEU A 16 6.43 -36.86 -7.87
N VAL A 17 6.25 -35.64 -7.34
CA VAL A 17 7.10 -34.49 -7.68
C VAL A 17 8.25 -34.32 -6.68
N ARG A 18 8.11 -34.79 -5.44
CA ARG A 18 9.08 -34.62 -4.35
C ARG A 18 10.54 -34.92 -4.76
N PRO A 19 10.86 -36.03 -5.46
CA PRO A 19 12.23 -36.35 -5.86
C PRO A 19 12.85 -35.31 -6.82
N HIS A 20 12.03 -34.52 -7.52
CA HIS A 20 12.44 -33.60 -8.56
C HIS A 20 12.49 -32.12 -8.12
N LEU A 21 12.01 -31.79 -6.90
CA LEU A 21 11.91 -30.40 -6.42
C LEU A 21 13.27 -29.69 -6.45
N ASN A 22 14.33 -30.37 -6.02
CA ASN A 22 15.69 -29.83 -6.02
C ASN A 22 16.20 -29.56 -7.44
N THR A 23 15.93 -30.45 -8.40
CA THR A 23 16.35 -30.27 -9.79
C THR A 23 15.65 -29.07 -10.42
N LEU A 24 14.33 -28.93 -10.20
CA LEU A 24 13.55 -27.79 -10.67
C LEU A 24 14.04 -26.47 -10.05
N ALA A 25 14.39 -26.48 -8.76
CA ALA A 25 14.91 -25.32 -8.05
C ALA A 25 16.33 -24.91 -8.47
N SER A 26 17.09 -25.79 -9.12
CA SER A 26 18.45 -25.54 -9.57
C SER A 26 18.57 -25.28 -11.07
N ASP A 27 17.46 -25.07 -11.78
CA ASP A 27 17.49 -24.79 -13.22
C ASP A 27 18.41 -23.58 -13.52
N PRO A 28 19.27 -23.64 -14.56
CA PRO A 28 20.17 -22.56 -14.90
C PRO A 28 19.45 -21.30 -15.43
N VAL A 29 18.21 -21.43 -15.91
CA VAL A 29 17.43 -20.31 -16.41
C VAL A 29 16.59 -19.70 -15.28
N LEU A 30 16.89 -18.45 -14.91
CA LEU A 30 16.21 -17.74 -13.82
C LEU A 30 14.67 -17.74 -13.93
N PHE A 31 14.13 -17.64 -15.15
CA PHE A 31 12.69 -17.65 -15.37
C PHE A 31 12.05 -19.01 -15.03
N VAL A 32 12.72 -20.10 -15.42
CA VAL A 32 12.27 -21.47 -15.10
C VAL A 32 12.37 -21.70 -13.59
N ARG A 33 13.47 -21.25 -13.00
CA ARG A 33 13.69 -21.31 -11.56
C ARG A 33 12.63 -20.52 -10.77
N SER A 34 12.27 -19.33 -11.22
CA SER A 34 11.19 -18.52 -10.64
C SER A 34 9.83 -19.24 -10.72
N SER A 35 9.55 -19.86 -11.87
CA SER A 35 8.34 -20.66 -12.07
C SER A 35 8.27 -21.89 -11.15
N ALA A 36 9.42 -22.48 -10.80
CA ALA A 36 9.49 -23.57 -9.85
C ALA A 36 9.01 -23.16 -8.44
N ALA A 37 9.12 -21.88 -8.06
CA ALA A 37 8.68 -21.40 -6.75
C ALA A 37 7.19 -21.68 -6.47
N HIS A 38 6.32 -21.58 -7.48
CA HIS A 38 4.90 -21.93 -7.34
C HIS A 38 4.69 -23.42 -7.06
N THR A 39 5.51 -24.29 -7.67
CA THR A 39 5.49 -25.73 -7.40
C THR A 39 5.99 -26.04 -5.99
N LEU A 40 7.07 -25.38 -5.56
CA LEU A 40 7.57 -25.52 -4.18
C LEU A 40 6.53 -25.04 -3.16
N ALA A 41 5.85 -23.92 -3.44
CA ALA A 41 4.81 -23.37 -2.58
C ALA A 41 3.66 -24.36 -2.38
N ALA A 42 3.20 -25.01 -3.46
CA ALA A 42 2.18 -26.03 -3.36
C ALA A 42 2.67 -27.28 -2.59
N ALA A 43 3.93 -27.69 -2.81
CA ALA A 43 4.53 -28.82 -2.13
C ALA A 43 4.75 -28.61 -0.61
N LEU A 44 4.74 -27.36 -0.11
CA LEU A 44 4.85 -27.07 1.33
C LEU A 44 3.79 -27.77 2.18
N ARG A 45 2.62 -28.09 1.61
CA ARG A 45 1.51 -28.74 2.32
C ARG A 45 1.83 -30.17 2.75
N HIS A 46 2.46 -30.96 1.86
CA HIS A 46 2.66 -32.40 2.04
C HIS A 46 4.15 -32.82 2.04
N ALA A 47 5.07 -31.92 1.73
CA ALA A 47 6.51 -32.17 1.66
C ALA A 47 7.32 -30.96 2.13
N ARG A 48 6.93 -30.34 3.26
CA ARG A 48 7.54 -29.09 3.75
C ARG A 48 9.07 -29.15 3.86
N PRO A 49 9.70 -30.18 4.47
CA PRO A 49 11.15 -30.20 4.60
C PRO A 49 11.87 -30.19 3.24
N ASP A 50 11.38 -30.96 2.28
CA ASP A 50 11.94 -31.01 0.92
C ASP A 50 11.71 -29.71 0.15
N ALA A 51 10.53 -29.11 0.27
CA ALA A 51 10.22 -27.83 -0.37
C ALA A 51 11.08 -26.69 0.19
N VAL A 52 11.32 -26.65 1.51
CA VAL A 52 12.23 -25.67 2.14
C VAL A 52 13.69 -25.92 1.74
N SER A 53 14.11 -27.18 1.63
CA SER A 53 15.44 -27.53 1.12
C SER A 53 15.63 -27.08 -0.34
N ALA A 54 14.63 -27.31 -1.18
CA ALA A 54 14.63 -26.86 -2.57
C ALA A 54 14.57 -25.33 -2.67
N PHE A 55 13.84 -24.65 -1.79
CA PHE A 55 13.84 -23.18 -1.72
C PHE A 55 15.25 -22.61 -1.52
N LYS A 56 16.06 -23.21 -0.63
CA LYS A 56 17.46 -22.79 -0.42
C LYS A 56 18.28 -22.88 -1.72
N LYS A 57 18.06 -23.91 -2.53
CA LYS A 57 18.69 -24.04 -3.86
C LYS A 57 18.14 -23.04 -4.87
N LEU A 58 16.83 -22.75 -4.80
CA LEU A 58 16.17 -21.78 -5.65
C LEU A 58 16.80 -20.39 -5.50
N ILE A 59 17.07 -19.97 -4.28
CA ILE A 59 17.65 -18.65 -4.00
C ILE A 59 19.19 -18.61 -4.07
N ASP A 60 19.84 -19.77 -4.24
CA ASP A 60 21.29 -19.86 -4.42
C ASP A 60 21.67 -19.56 -5.87
N THR A 61 21.52 -18.29 -6.22
CA THR A 61 21.83 -17.68 -7.51
C THR A 61 21.79 -16.15 -7.35
N ASP A 62 21.99 -15.42 -8.44
CA ASP A 62 21.81 -13.97 -8.57
C ASP A 62 20.55 -13.42 -7.87
N ASP A 63 20.69 -12.29 -7.17
CA ASP A 63 19.65 -11.67 -6.33
C ASP A 63 18.39 -11.25 -7.10
N ARG A 64 18.47 -11.07 -8.43
CA ARG A 64 17.29 -10.79 -9.27
C ARG A 64 16.17 -11.82 -9.10
N ILE A 65 16.51 -13.07 -8.72
CA ILE A 65 15.50 -14.10 -8.46
C ILE A 65 14.59 -13.72 -7.28
N LEU A 66 15.11 -12.97 -6.31
CA LEU A 66 14.41 -12.61 -5.06
C LEU A 66 13.34 -11.54 -5.30
N ALA A 67 13.48 -10.75 -6.37
CA ALA A 67 12.46 -9.80 -6.80
C ALA A 67 11.25 -10.48 -7.46
N ALA A 68 11.36 -11.74 -7.89
CA ALA A 68 10.28 -12.39 -8.61
C ALA A 68 9.07 -12.69 -7.70
N GLY A 69 7.87 -12.29 -8.13
CA GLY A 69 6.65 -12.36 -7.30
C GLY A 69 6.29 -13.78 -6.79
N MET A 70 6.54 -14.82 -7.58
CA MET A 70 6.32 -16.21 -7.13
C MET A 70 7.30 -16.63 -6.03
N VAL A 71 8.52 -16.10 -6.06
CA VAL A 71 9.55 -16.34 -5.04
C VAL A 71 9.19 -15.59 -3.75
N GLN A 72 8.82 -14.31 -3.85
CA GLN A 72 8.35 -13.55 -2.68
C GLN A 72 7.13 -14.21 -2.01
N ARG A 73 6.18 -14.71 -2.80
CA ARG A 73 5.00 -15.44 -2.27
C ARG A 73 5.39 -16.73 -1.55
N LEU A 74 6.35 -17.49 -2.10
CA LEU A 74 6.91 -18.66 -1.44
C LEU A 74 7.59 -18.28 -0.12
N MET A 75 8.37 -17.19 -0.09
CA MET A 75 9.01 -16.69 1.11
C MET A 75 7.98 -16.35 2.19
N LEU A 76 6.87 -15.68 1.84
CA LEU A 76 5.78 -15.42 2.78
C LEU A 76 5.18 -16.72 3.37
N TYR A 77 4.97 -17.76 2.56
CA TYR A 77 4.45 -19.04 3.04
C TYR A 77 5.42 -19.81 3.94
N ILE A 78 6.72 -19.70 3.68
CA ILE A 78 7.74 -20.27 4.56
C ILE A 78 7.77 -19.49 5.87
N GLY A 79 7.90 -18.16 5.79
CA GLY A 79 8.04 -17.26 6.93
C GLY A 79 6.83 -17.22 7.86
N ASN A 80 5.60 -17.38 7.34
CA ASN A 80 4.40 -17.48 8.17
C ASN A 80 4.40 -18.64 9.18
N VAL A 81 5.25 -19.65 8.97
CA VAL A 81 5.42 -20.77 9.91
C VAL A 81 6.77 -20.71 10.59
N ASP A 82 7.82 -20.33 9.85
CA ASP A 82 9.20 -20.27 10.35
C ASP A 82 9.92 -19.03 9.79
N PRO A 83 9.77 -17.86 10.45
CA PRO A 83 10.41 -16.61 10.04
C PRO A 83 11.94 -16.68 9.99
N ASP A 84 12.56 -17.59 10.76
CA ASP A 84 14.03 -17.66 10.87
C ASP A 84 14.67 -18.18 9.59
N VAL A 85 13.93 -18.93 8.77
CA VAL A 85 14.39 -19.34 7.41
C VAL A 85 14.49 -18.15 6.46
N ILE A 86 13.62 -17.15 6.62
CA ILE A 86 13.48 -16.02 5.68
C ILE A 86 14.24 -14.78 6.13
N THR A 87 14.40 -14.59 7.44
CA THR A 87 15.17 -13.47 8.04
C THR A 87 16.52 -13.22 7.36
N PRO A 88 17.42 -14.21 7.18
CA PRO A 88 18.71 -13.98 6.51
C PRO A 88 18.56 -13.64 5.02
N VAL A 89 17.49 -14.10 4.36
CA VAL A 89 17.22 -13.76 2.95
C VAL A 89 16.78 -12.31 2.83
N ILE A 90 15.93 -11.82 3.74
CA ILE A 90 15.55 -10.40 3.79
C ILE A 90 16.78 -9.53 3.99
N GLN A 91 17.68 -9.90 4.92
CA GLN A 91 18.92 -9.15 5.15
C GLN A 91 19.79 -9.09 3.89
N ARG A 92 19.94 -10.21 3.17
CA ARG A 92 20.63 -10.26 1.87
C ARG A 92 19.96 -9.36 0.82
N MET A 93 18.62 -9.37 0.75
CA MET A 93 17.88 -8.53 -0.20
C MET A 93 18.11 -7.04 0.04
N LEU A 94 18.09 -6.60 1.31
CA LEU A 94 18.35 -5.21 1.68
C LEU A 94 19.77 -4.73 1.33
N GLU A 95 20.74 -5.65 1.25
CA GLU A 95 22.14 -5.38 0.91
C GLU A 95 22.47 -5.64 -0.57
N SER A 96 21.48 -6.05 -1.37
CA SER A 96 21.68 -6.40 -2.78
C SER A 96 22.10 -5.18 -3.61
N SER A 97 22.95 -5.41 -4.62
CA SER A 97 23.25 -4.39 -5.64
C SER A 97 22.08 -4.15 -6.61
N ASP A 98 21.16 -5.11 -6.71
CA ASP A 98 19.97 -5.03 -7.55
C ASP A 98 18.84 -4.24 -6.86
N GLY A 99 18.34 -3.20 -7.53
CA GLY A 99 17.33 -2.31 -6.97
C GLY A 99 15.97 -2.96 -6.74
N GLU A 100 15.55 -3.87 -7.63
CA GLU A 100 14.27 -4.59 -7.48
C GLU A 100 14.34 -5.59 -6.31
N ALA A 101 15.49 -6.24 -6.12
CA ALA A 101 15.73 -7.09 -4.96
C ALA A 101 15.68 -6.28 -3.65
N ARG A 102 16.24 -5.06 -3.62
CA ARG A 102 16.14 -4.17 -2.45
C ARG A 102 14.71 -3.72 -2.16
N GLU A 103 13.94 -3.35 -3.17
CA GLU A 103 12.52 -3.01 -3.01
C GLU A 103 11.72 -4.20 -2.46
N ALA A 104 11.88 -5.39 -3.03
CA ALA A 104 11.29 -6.61 -2.52
C ALA A 104 11.76 -6.95 -1.09
N GLY A 105 13.00 -6.59 -0.74
CA GLY A 105 13.55 -6.71 0.60
C GLY A 105 12.82 -5.80 1.59
N GLY A 106 12.54 -4.55 1.20
CA GLY A 106 11.73 -3.61 1.96
C GLY A 106 10.30 -4.11 2.19
N VAL A 107 9.66 -4.66 1.15
CA VAL A 107 8.35 -5.31 1.24
C VAL A 107 8.35 -6.41 2.30
N LEU A 108 9.29 -7.36 2.21
CA LEU A 108 9.34 -8.49 3.14
C LEU A 108 9.77 -8.09 4.55
N ALA A 109 10.66 -7.09 4.69
CA ALA A 109 11.06 -6.54 5.98
C ALA A 109 9.89 -5.87 6.71
N ALA A 110 9.09 -5.08 6.00
CA ALA A 110 7.88 -4.49 6.54
C ALA A 110 6.87 -5.56 6.95
N PHE A 111 6.63 -6.56 6.09
CA PHE A 111 5.75 -7.67 6.42
C PHE A 111 6.23 -8.42 7.68
N ALA A 112 7.54 -8.72 7.77
CA ALA A 112 8.12 -9.40 8.92
C ALA A 112 8.00 -8.57 10.22
N GLY A 113 8.18 -7.25 10.12
CA GLY A 113 7.99 -6.34 11.25
C GLY A 113 6.54 -6.29 11.73
N LEU A 114 5.60 -6.27 10.79
CA LEU A 114 4.17 -6.18 11.07
C LEU A 114 3.58 -7.50 11.57
N GLU A 115 3.97 -8.64 10.99
CA GLU A 115 3.24 -9.92 11.14
C GLU A 115 4.07 -11.02 11.82
N TRP A 116 5.40 -10.95 11.80
CA TRP A 116 6.28 -12.01 12.32
C TRP A 116 7.03 -11.62 13.60
N GLY A 117 6.75 -10.45 14.17
CA GLY A 117 7.45 -9.95 15.35
C GLY A 117 8.94 -9.76 15.10
N ARG A 118 9.31 -9.23 13.92
CA ARG A 118 10.68 -8.87 13.52
C ARG A 118 10.80 -7.36 13.21
N PRO A 119 10.45 -6.47 14.15
CA PRO A 119 10.44 -5.03 13.91
C PRO A 119 11.83 -4.46 13.57
N ASP A 120 12.89 -5.14 13.99
CA ASP A 120 14.28 -4.83 13.67
C ASP A 120 14.57 -4.85 12.15
N LEU A 121 13.93 -5.78 11.41
CA LEU A 121 14.06 -5.83 9.95
C LEU A 121 13.40 -4.61 9.30
N LEU A 122 12.22 -4.21 9.78
CA LEU A 122 11.54 -3.00 9.32
C LEU A 122 12.40 -1.76 9.60
N THR A 123 12.96 -1.63 10.80
CA THR A 123 13.88 -0.52 11.14
C THR A 123 15.07 -0.48 10.17
N LYS A 124 15.72 -1.62 9.92
CA LYS A 124 16.84 -1.70 8.97
C LYS A 124 16.42 -1.29 7.55
N ALA A 125 15.21 -1.67 7.11
CA ALA A 125 14.71 -1.28 5.79
C ALA A 125 14.40 0.22 5.67
N LEU A 126 13.94 0.85 6.76
CA LEU A 126 13.72 2.30 6.84
C LEU A 126 15.03 3.10 6.80
N GLU A 127 16.12 2.54 7.31
CA GLU A 127 17.47 3.14 7.24
C GLU A 127 18.13 2.94 5.86
N GLY A 128 17.52 2.13 4.99
CA GLY A 128 18.02 1.83 3.65
C GLY A 128 17.77 2.94 2.61
N ASP A 129 17.95 2.58 1.35
CA ASP A 129 17.80 3.51 0.22
C ASP A 129 16.33 3.75 -0.17
N ALA A 130 16.12 4.58 -1.20
CA ALA A 130 14.79 4.88 -1.71
C ALA A 130 13.99 3.63 -2.09
N MET A 131 14.65 2.62 -2.66
CA MET A 131 14.01 1.39 -3.12
C MET A 131 13.49 0.57 -1.94
N THR A 132 14.30 0.39 -0.88
CA THR A 132 13.84 -0.32 0.33
C THR A 132 12.69 0.41 1.01
N ARG A 133 12.80 1.74 1.18
CA ARG A 133 11.75 2.55 1.82
C ARG A 133 10.45 2.56 1.02
N LYS A 134 10.53 2.58 -0.31
CA LYS A 134 9.36 2.43 -1.19
C LYS A 134 8.65 1.10 -0.93
N GLY A 135 9.40 -0.02 -0.91
CA GLY A 135 8.83 -1.33 -0.60
C GLY A 135 8.16 -1.39 0.78
N VAL A 136 8.75 -0.73 1.78
CA VAL A 136 8.14 -0.59 3.11
C VAL A 136 6.82 0.17 3.04
N ALA A 137 6.80 1.34 2.38
CA ALA A 137 5.61 2.17 2.24
C ALA A 137 4.46 1.39 1.58
N GLU A 138 4.74 0.63 0.52
CA GLU A 138 3.73 -0.18 -0.16
C GLU A 138 3.07 -1.21 0.76
N VAL A 139 3.86 -1.93 1.56
CA VAL A 139 3.28 -2.95 2.46
C VAL A 139 2.46 -2.32 3.57
N CYS A 140 2.95 -1.24 4.18
CA CYS A 140 2.21 -0.56 5.22
C CYS A 140 0.90 0.03 4.68
N ALA A 141 0.93 0.69 3.51
CA ALA A 141 -0.26 1.27 2.87
C ALA A 141 -1.31 0.20 2.53
N ASN A 142 -0.89 -0.97 2.04
CA ASN A 142 -1.78 -2.04 1.58
C ASN A 142 -2.34 -2.92 2.71
N ARG A 143 -1.90 -2.70 3.96
CA ARG A 143 -2.24 -3.57 5.10
C ARG A 143 -2.65 -2.84 6.36
N VAL A 144 -2.60 -1.51 6.41
CA VAL A 144 -2.90 -0.74 7.64
C VAL A 144 -4.26 -1.10 8.25
N ASP A 145 -5.22 -1.51 7.42
CA ASP A 145 -6.59 -1.91 7.82
C ASP A 145 -6.73 -3.33 8.38
N ARG A 146 -5.72 -4.18 8.21
CA ARG A 146 -5.82 -5.64 8.48
C ARG A 146 -4.56 -6.29 9.06
N THR A 147 -3.51 -5.50 9.28
CA THR A 147 -2.27 -5.96 9.91
C THR A 147 -2.48 -6.30 11.37
N SER A 148 -1.69 -7.24 11.92
CA SER A 148 -1.69 -7.52 13.35
C SER A 148 -1.06 -6.40 14.20
N ASN A 149 -0.37 -5.44 13.58
CA ASN A 149 0.24 -4.29 14.26
C ASN A 149 -0.07 -2.96 13.55
N GLU A 150 -1.30 -2.48 13.73
CA GLU A 150 -1.80 -1.23 13.15
C GLU A 150 -0.96 -0.01 13.57
N SER A 151 -0.61 0.09 14.87
CA SER A 151 0.16 1.21 15.39
C SER A 151 1.53 1.34 14.72
N LEU A 152 2.22 0.22 14.51
CA LEU A 152 3.50 0.22 13.78
C LEU A 152 3.32 0.60 12.32
N ALA A 153 2.28 0.10 11.63
CA ALA A 153 2.00 0.46 10.25
C ALA A 153 1.69 1.97 10.10
N SER A 154 0.80 2.50 10.94
CA SER A 154 0.42 3.92 10.94
C SER A 154 1.60 4.84 11.29
N GLY A 155 2.40 4.48 12.30
CA GLY A 155 3.60 5.24 12.66
C GLY A 155 4.67 5.23 11.56
N THR A 156 4.83 4.09 10.88
CA THR A 156 5.74 3.96 9.74
C THR A 156 5.29 4.83 8.57
N LEU A 157 4.01 4.77 8.18
CA LEU A 157 3.47 5.62 7.12
C LEU A 157 3.60 7.10 7.47
N THR A 158 3.28 7.49 8.70
CA THR A 158 3.44 8.89 9.17
C THR A 158 4.87 9.38 9.03
N THR A 159 5.86 8.51 9.25
CA THR A 159 7.29 8.85 9.05
C THR A 159 7.62 9.01 7.56
N LEU A 160 7.11 8.13 6.70
CA LEU A 160 7.41 8.12 5.27
C LEU A 160 6.63 9.18 4.47
N MET A 161 5.58 9.77 5.05
CA MET A 161 4.81 10.86 4.45
C MET A 161 5.63 12.12 4.13
N THR A 162 6.80 12.27 4.74
CA THR A 162 7.74 13.38 4.53
C THR A 162 9.07 12.93 3.91
N ASP A 163 9.10 11.74 3.31
CA ASP A 163 10.28 11.24 2.59
C ASP A 163 10.70 12.21 1.47
N GLN A 164 12.00 12.26 1.19
CA GLN A 164 12.54 13.13 0.14
C GLN A 164 12.36 12.53 -1.26
N GLU A 165 12.14 11.22 -1.33
CA GLU A 165 12.04 10.48 -2.58
C GLU A 165 10.58 10.39 -3.05
N ASP A 166 10.32 10.94 -4.24
CA ASP A 166 8.98 11.07 -4.81
C ASP A 166 8.25 9.72 -4.95
N ASP A 167 8.98 8.66 -5.32
CA ASP A 167 8.41 7.32 -5.46
C ASP A 167 8.01 6.70 -4.10
N VAL A 168 8.65 7.12 -2.99
CA VAL A 168 8.24 6.72 -1.64
C VAL A 168 6.93 7.43 -1.26
N LEU A 169 6.83 8.74 -1.54
CA LEU A 169 5.61 9.51 -1.30
C LEU A 169 4.41 8.94 -2.09
N LYS A 170 4.62 8.58 -3.36
CA LYS A 170 3.60 7.88 -4.17
C LYS A 170 3.19 6.54 -3.57
N ALA A 171 4.13 5.77 -3.02
CA ALA A 171 3.82 4.51 -2.38
C ALA A 171 3.00 4.71 -1.09
N VAL A 172 3.33 5.73 -0.29
CA VAL A 172 2.53 6.13 0.90
C VAL A 172 1.12 6.53 0.51
N ALA A 173 0.97 7.32 -0.56
CA ALA A 173 -0.33 7.79 -1.06
C ALA A 173 -1.32 6.65 -1.39
N LYS A 174 -0.84 5.43 -1.66
CA LYS A 174 -1.67 4.24 -1.87
C LYS A 174 -2.52 3.86 -0.64
N VAL A 175 -2.24 4.41 0.53
CA VAL A 175 -3.10 4.20 1.72
C VAL A 175 -4.53 4.71 1.49
N ALA A 176 -4.68 5.82 0.76
CA ALA A 176 -5.97 6.43 0.50
C ALA A 176 -6.96 5.49 -0.22
N PRO A 177 -6.65 4.93 -1.40
CA PRO A 177 -7.57 3.99 -2.06
C PRO A 177 -7.78 2.69 -1.27
N HIS A 178 -6.84 2.28 -0.43
CA HIS A 178 -7.01 1.07 0.40
C HIS A 178 -8.03 1.23 1.53
N LEU A 179 -8.25 2.45 2.01
CA LEU A 179 -9.27 2.75 3.02
C LEU A 179 -10.65 3.07 2.43
N ARG A 180 -10.83 3.01 1.10
CA ARG A 180 -12.12 3.31 0.47
C ARG A 180 -13.21 2.34 0.92
N ASN A 181 -14.39 2.86 1.25
CA ASN A 181 -15.54 2.13 1.78
C ASN A 181 -15.34 1.55 3.20
N HIS A 182 -14.19 1.80 3.85
CA HIS A 182 -14.00 1.48 5.27
C HIS A 182 -14.49 2.64 6.14
N GLN A 183 -14.83 2.36 7.40
CA GLN A 183 -14.99 3.43 8.39
C GLN A 183 -13.64 4.12 8.57
N LEU A 184 -13.60 5.44 8.39
CA LEU A 184 -12.35 6.20 8.38
C LEU A 184 -11.99 6.78 9.74
N ARG A 185 -12.93 6.84 10.69
CA ARG A 185 -12.66 7.34 12.04
C ARG A 185 -11.49 6.66 12.76
N PRO A 186 -11.31 5.33 12.67
CA PRO A 186 -10.12 4.67 13.23
C PRO A 186 -8.80 5.19 12.66
N PHE A 187 -8.81 5.65 11.41
CA PHE A 187 -7.63 6.15 10.68
C PHE A 187 -7.55 7.68 10.63
N ALA A 188 -8.36 8.40 11.42
CA ALA A 188 -8.48 9.86 11.30
C ALA A 188 -7.14 10.58 11.54
N GLU A 189 -6.34 10.14 12.51
CA GLU A 189 -5.02 10.72 12.77
C GLU A 189 -4.06 10.48 11.60
N LEU A 190 -4.04 9.26 11.06
CA LEU A 190 -3.22 8.91 9.90
C LEU A 190 -3.61 9.71 8.66
N LEU A 191 -4.91 9.84 8.38
CA LEU A 191 -5.43 10.60 7.25
C LEU A 191 -5.19 12.11 7.43
N ALA A 192 -5.31 12.64 8.64
CA ALA A 192 -4.97 14.03 8.93
C ALA A 192 -3.48 14.30 8.69
N ALA A 193 -2.60 13.38 9.12
CA ALA A 193 -1.16 13.46 8.85
C ALA A 193 -0.87 13.38 7.35
N LEU A 194 -1.55 12.51 6.60
CA LEU A 194 -1.43 12.42 5.15
C LEU A 194 -1.77 13.76 4.49
N ILE A 195 -2.88 14.39 4.90
CA ILE A 195 -3.33 15.68 4.37
C ILE A 195 -2.31 16.79 4.61
N ASP A 196 -1.67 16.83 5.78
CA ASP A 196 -0.67 17.85 6.11
C ASP A 196 0.70 17.61 5.44
N SER A 197 0.91 16.44 4.85
CA SER A 197 2.22 16.00 4.36
C SER A 197 2.47 16.32 2.87
N PRO A 198 3.73 16.24 2.41
CA PRO A 198 4.08 16.23 0.99
C PRO A 198 3.45 15.07 0.18
N ALA A 199 3.15 13.92 0.80
CA ALA A 199 2.48 12.81 0.12
C ALA A 199 1.03 13.13 -0.30
N TYR A 200 0.45 14.23 0.22
CA TYR A 200 -0.91 14.65 -0.13
C TYR A 200 -1.10 14.89 -1.63
N ASP A 201 -0.12 15.48 -2.30
CA ASP A 201 -0.19 15.83 -3.72
C ASP A 201 -0.45 14.56 -4.57
N HIS A 202 0.21 13.45 -4.22
CA HIS A 202 0.01 12.15 -4.84
C HIS A 202 -1.25 11.41 -4.37
N ALA A 203 -1.70 11.68 -3.14
CA ALA A 203 -2.88 11.04 -2.57
C ALA A 203 -4.19 11.69 -3.02
N THR A 204 -4.17 12.97 -3.41
CA THR A 204 -5.34 13.84 -3.58
C THR A 204 -6.49 13.17 -4.35
N PRO A 205 -6.32 12.68 -5.61
CA PRO A 205 -7.45 12.14 -6.36
C PRO A 205 -8.13 10.97 -5.64
N GLN A 206 -7.32 10.06 -5.09
CA GLN A 206 -7.83 8.85 -4.44
C GLN A 206 -8.36 9.12 -3.03
N LEU A 207 -7.77 10.09 -2.32
CA LEU A 207 -8.19 10.50 -0.99
C LEU A 207 -9.56 11.17 -1.02
N LEU A 208 -9.81 12.05 -1.99
CA LEU A 208 -11.12 12.71 -2.13
C LEU A 208 -12.22 11.69 -2.43
N LEU A 209 -11.96 10.75 -3.33
CA LEU A 209 -12.84 9.60 -3.58
C LEU A 209 -13.08 8.77 -2.31
N THR A 210 -12.04 8.52 -1.52
CA THR A 210 -12.16 7.76 -0.27
C THR A 210 -13.01 8.49 0.77
N LEU A 211 -12.84 9.81 0.92
CA LEU A 211 -13.68 10.64 1.80
C LEU A 211 -15.13 10.73 1.30
N HIS A 212 -15.33 10.75 -0.02
CA HIS A 212 -16.67 10.73 -0.61
C HIS A 212 -17.41 9.45 -0.25
N HIS A 213 -16.75 8.28 -0.33
CA HIS A 213 -17.32 6.97 -0.02
C HIS A 213 -17.25 6.56 1.46
N ALA A 214 -16.90 7.48 2.37
CA ALA A 214 -16.84 7.18 3.79
C ALA A 214 -18.24 6.81 4.35
N PRO A 215 -18.41 5.64 5.01
CA PRO A 215 -19.68 5.23 5.59
C PRO A 215 -19.99 5.92 6.94
N ASP A 216 -18.98 6.51 7.57
CA ASP A 216 -19.06 7.23 8.83
C ASP A 216 -18.86 8.75 8.64
N LYS A 217 -19.19 9.54 9.67
CA LYS A 217 -19.06 11.00 9.61
C LYS A 217 -17.59 11.38 9.64
N VAL A 218 -17.10 12.07 8.64
CA VAL A 218 -15.68 12.46 8.47
C VAL A 218 -15.53 13.94 8.14
N ASP A 219 -16.48 14.77 8.59
CA ASP A 219 -16.61 16.17 8.19
C ASP A 219 -15.33 17.00 8.42
N ASP A 220 -14.61 16.72 9.52
CA ASP A 220 -13.32 17.35 9.86
C ASP A 220 -12.21 16.99 8.87
N LEU A 221 -12.15 15.74 8.41
CA LEU A 221 -11.20 15.32 7.38
C LEU A 221 -11.56 15.93 6.02
N VAL A 222 -12.85 16.02 5.70
CA VAL A 222 -13.35 16.66 4.49
C VAL A 222 -12.97 18.14 4.45
N LEU A 223 -13.22 18.87 5.53
CA LEU A 223 -12.85 20.28 5.63
C LEU A 223 -11.34 20.45 5.46
N LYS A 224 -10.55 19.66 6.18
CA LYS A 224 -9.08 19.72 6.14
C LYS A 224 -8.54 19.43 4.74
N ALA A 225 -9.03 18.37 4.09
CA ALA A 225 -8.64 18.02 2.72
C ALA A 225 -9.03 19.13 1.74
N SER A 226 -10.21 19.73 1.88
CA SER A 226 -10.66 20.81 0.98
C SER A 226 -9.82 22.08 1.12
N GLN A 227 -9.49 22.47 2.36
CA GLN A 227 -8.59 23.58 2.62
C GLN A 227 -7.18 23.32 2.06
N ARG A 228 -6.68 22.09 2.26
CA ARG A 228 -5.37 21.70 1.74
C ARG A 228 -5.34 21.72 0.21
N PHE A 229 -6.36 21.19 -0.44
CA PHE A 229 -6.51 21.18 -1.90
C PHE A 229 -6.38 22.58 -2.49
N ILE A 230 -7.14 23.54 -1.95
CA ILE A 230 -7.07 24.95 -2.38
C ILE A 230 -5.67 25.52 -2.15
N SER A 231 -5.06 25.23 -1.00
CA SER A 231 -3.73 25.74 -0.69
C SER A 231 -2.62 25.20 -1.59
N VAL A 232 -2.75 23.95 -2.07
CA VAL A 232 -1.75 23.28 -2.90
C VAL A 232 -1.94 23.60 -4.38
N PHE A 233 -3.17 23.45 -4.89
CA PHE A 233 -3.44 23.56 -6.33
C PHE A 233 -3.91 24.95 -6.76
N GLY A 234 -4.53 25.73 -5.86
CA GLY A 234 -4.94 27.11 -6.13
C GLY A 234 -5.62 27.29 -7.49
N SER A 235 -5.05 28.15 -8.33
CA SER A 235 -5.58 28.44 -9.68
C SER A 235 -5.60 27.24 -10.62
N GLU A 236 -4.77 26.21 -10.39
CA GLU A 236 -4.80 25.00 -11.21
C GLU A 236 -6.13 24.27 -11.09
N ALA A 237 -6.81 24.37 -9.94
CA ALA A 237 -8.14 23.76 -9.74
C ALA A 237 -9.23 24.35 -10.66
N GLY A 238 -9.05 25.58 -11.14
CA GLY A 238 -9.96 26.23 -12.10
C GLY A 238 -9.54 26.07 -13.57
N ASP A 239 -8.32 25.60 -13.85
CA ASP A 239 -7.84 25.41 -15.21
C ASP A 239 -8.17 23.99 -15.70
N ILE A 240 -9.21 23.88 -16.54
CA ILE A 240 -9.71 22.63 -17.16
C ILE A 240 -8.65 21.80 -17.90
N ARG A 241 -7.46 22.34 -18.15
CA ARG A 241 -6.34 21.63 -18.77
C ARG A 241 -5.50 20.84 -17.76
N THR A 242 -5.71 21.03 -16.46
CA THR A 242 -4.94 20.39 -15.38
C THR A 242 -5.67 19.16 -14.84
N GLY A 243 -4.93 18.27 -14.18
CA GLY A 243 -5.53 17.16 -13.42
C GLY A 243 -6.36 17.66 -12.22
N ALA A 244 -5.91 18.73 -11.56
CA ALA A 244 -6.56 19.30 -10.39
C ALA A 244 -8.00 19.75 -10.67
N ALA A 245 -8.28 20.29 -11.86
CA ALA A 245 -9.64 20.63 -12.25
C ALA A 245 -10.60 19.43 -12.31
N GLY A 246 -10.09 18.23 -12.64
CA GLY A 246 -10.87 17.00 -12.59
C GLY A 246 -11.21 16.57 -11.16
N ASP A 247 -10.31 16.80 -10.21
CA ASP A 247 -10.50 16.44 -8.80
C ASP A 247 -11.40 17.45 -8.05
N ALA A 248 -11.48 18.68 -8.54
CA ALA A 248 -12.20 19.77 -7.90
C ALA A 248 -13.73 19.53 -7.82
N HIS A 249 -14.28 18.68 -8.70
CA HIS A 249 -15.67 18.24 -8.59
C HIS A 249 -15.93 17.45 -7.28
N TYR A 250 -15.02 16.54 -6.89
CA TYR A 250 -15.17 15.81 -5.62
C TYR A 250 -15.12 16.76 -4.42
N ILE A 251 -14.27 17.79 -4.46
CA ILE A 251 -14.26 18.83 -3.42
C ILE A 251 -15.60 19.54 -3.34
N SER A 252 -16.15 19.95 -4.49
CA SER A 252 -17.43 20.66 -4.55
C SER A 252 -18.56 19.84 -3.90
N GLU A 253 -18.69 18.56 -4.28
CA GLU A 253 -19.67 17.66 -3.67
C GLU A 253 -19.45 17.47 -2.17
N LEU A 254 -18.21 17.24 -1.75
CA LEU A 254 -17.85 17.03 -0.35
C LEU A 254 -18.18 18.24 0.52
N VAL A 255 -17.87 19.45 0.04
CA VAL A 255 -18.14 20.72 0.73
C VAL A 255 -19.63 20.96 0.84
N VAL A 256 -20.37 20.82 -0.26
CA VAL A 256 -21.83 21.02 -0.27
C VAL A 256 -22.53 20.01 0.65
N ARG A 257 -22.13 18.73 0.58
CA ARG A 257 -22.63 17.68 1.48
C ARG A 257 -22.34 18.03 2.94
N GLY A 258 -21.12 18.48 3.24
CA GLY A 258 -20.74 18.94 4.58
C GLY A 258 -21.58 20.12 5.06
N LEU A 259 -21.87 21.09 4.19
CA LEU A 259 -22.73 22.23 4.50
C LEU A 259 -24.15 21.79 4.84
N ALA A 260 -24.72 20.86 4.08
CA ALA A 260 -26.07 20.32 4.33
C ALA A 260 -26.15 19.55 5.66
N GLN A 261 -25.08 18.85 6.04
CA GLN A 261 -25.06 17.99 7.24
C GLN A 261 -24.59 18.71 8.51
N SER A 262 -23.87 19.83 8.38
CA SER A 262 -23.25 20.52 9.51
C SER A 262 -24.29 21.26 10.37
N ARG A 263 -24.31 20.92 11.67
CA ARG A 263 -25.08 21.64 12.70
C ARG A 263 -24.22 22.61 13.51
N ASN A 264 -22.90 22.57 13.31
CA ASN A 264 -21.95 23.43 14.02
C ASN A 264 -21.70 24.70 13.22
N ARG A 265 -21.97 25.87 13.82
CA ARG A 265 -21.79 27.17 13.16
C ARG A 265 -20.34 27.43 12.72
N SER A 266 -19.35 27.08 13.52
CA SER A 266 -17.94 27.31 13.15
C SER A 266 -17.51 26.44 11.99
N HIS A 267 -17.92 25.16 12.01
CA HIS A 267 -17.65 24.25 10.90
C HIS A 267 -18.36 24.72 9.63
N ARG A 268 -19.65 25.07 9.72
CA ARG A 268 -20.39 25.59 8.57
C ARG A 268 -19.74 26.84 8.00
N ALA A 269 -19.27 27.77 8.82
CA ALA A 269 -18.54 28.95 8.37
C ALA A 269 -17.26 28.56 7.61
N ALA A 270 -16.46 27.66 8.15
CA ALA A 270 -15.23 27.21 7.48
C ALA A 270 -15.48 26.50 6.13
N LEU A 271 -16.60 25.78 6.00
CA LEU A 271 -17.00 25.19 4.72
C LEU A 271 -17.51 26.23 3.71
N LEU A 272 -18.17 27.29 4.19
CA LEU A 272 -18.54 28.43 3.34
C LEU A 272 -17.29 29.17 2.83
N ASP A 273 -16.29 29.38 3.69
CA ASP A 273 -15.02 29.97 3.28
C ASP A 273 -14.34 29.15 2.17
N VAL A 274 -14.40 27.81 2.27
CA VAL A 274 -13.90 26.91 1.20
C VAL A 274 -14.73 27.08 -0.08
N LEU A 275 -16.06 27.09 0.01
CA LEU A 275 -16.94 27.28 -1.14
C LEU A 275 -16.69 28.61 -1.86
N ASP A 276 -16.54 29.70 -1.10
CA ASP A 276 -16.25 31.03 -1.63
C ASP A 276 -14.92 31.04 -2.39
N ASN A 277 -13.87 30.41 -1.83
CA ASN A 277 -12.59 30.28 -2.52
C ASN A 277 -12.69 29.45 -3.82
N LEU A 278 -13.48 28.38 -3.86
CA LEU A 278 -13.68 27.60 -5.10
C LEU A 278 -14.35 28.45 -6.18
N LEU A 279 -15.33 29.28 -5.81
CA LEU A 279 -16.00 30.20 -6.73
C LEU A 279 -15.04 31.29 -7.23
N GLU A 280 -14.22 31.87 -6.35
CA GLU A 280 -13.21 32.87 -6.74
C GLU A 280 -12.16 32.30 -7.71
N LEU A 281 -11.78 31.03 -7.54
CA LEU A 281 -10.86 30.32 -8.42
C LEU A 281 -11.50 29.84 -9.74
N GLY A 282 -12.82 29.99 -9.89
CA GLY A 282 -13.56 29.56 -11.08
C GLY A 282 -13.63 28.04 -11.23
N VAL A 283 -13.64 27.30 -10.13
CA VAL A 283 -13.76 25.84 -10.12
C VAL A 283 -15.09 25.40 -10.75
N TYR A 284 -15.01 24.49 -11.72
CA TYR A 284 -16.19 23.96 -12.40
C TYR A 284 -16.94 22.92 -11.52
N GLY A 285 -18.27 22.85 -11.67
CA GLY A 285 -19.11 21.84 -11.00
C GLY A 285 -19.69 22.24 -9.64
N VAL A 286 -19.39 23.45 -9.15
CA VAL A 286 -19.95 23.97 -7.90
C VAL A 286 -21.47 24.15 -8.00
N ASP A 287 -21.96 24.76 -9.08
CA ASP A 287 -23.39 24.99 -9.31
C ASP A 287 -24.19 23.69 -9.38
N GLU A 288 -23.62 22.66 -10.01
CA GLU A 288 -24.23 21.33 -10.13
C GLU A 288 -24.35 20.66 -8.75
N ALA A 289 -23.29 20.71 -7.94
CA ALA A 289 -23.28 20.17 -6.58
C ALA A 289 -24.33 20.85 -5.67
N ILE A 290 -24.46 22.18 -5.76
CA ILE A 290 -25.50 22.94 -5.02
C ILE A 290 -26.90 22.50 -5.46
N ALA A 291 -27.15 22.45 -6.77
CA ALA A 291 -28.45 22.07 -7.32
C ALA A 291 -28.86 20.63 -6.98
N GLU A 292 -27.89 19.71 -6.83
CA GLU A 292 -28.15 18.35 -6.39
C GLU A 292 -28.47 18.27 -4.89
N ALA A 293 -27.75 19.03 -4.06
CA ALA A 293 -28.00 19.06 -2.62
C ALA A 293 -29.34 19.69 -2.24
N GLU A 294 -29.86 20.62 -3.03
CA GLU A 294 -31.22 21.16 -2.84
C GLU A 294 -32.34 20.14 -3.11
N ARG A 295 -32.03 19.01 -3.76
CA ARG A 295 -33.00 17.93 -4.03
C ARG A 295 -33.03 16.84 -2.95
N LEU A 296 -32.11 16.86 -1.99
CA LEU A 296 -31.99 15.91 -0.87
C LEU A 296 -32.71 16.42 0.39
#